data_AF-A0AA43EUZ4-F1
#
_entry.id   AF-A0AA43EUZ4-F1
#
_cell.length_a   1.000
_cell.length_b   1.000
_cell.length_c   1.000
_cell.angle_alpha   90.00
_cell.angle_beta   90.00
_cell.angle_gamma   90.00
#
_symmetry.space_group_name_H-M   'P 1'
#
loop_
_entity.id
_entity.type
_entity.pdbx_description
1 polymer ?
#
loop_
_entity_poly.entity_id
_entity_poly.type
_entity_poly.pdbx_seq_one_letter_code
_entity_poly.pdbx_strand_id
1 'polypeptide(L)'
;MRITGFHIVAGLLMGLLVVGSAIADQPPNQAPYGHGDDTKLPKGVIGLSLQIGAERIGDPAILYVGMVHPEGPAHKAGLRHGDEVVSVDGTTVTGKSYEQVVKMIRGETGTVVKVGVKDEKGLHELSVERIAGDKLPRGPAGSHGNPER
;
A
#
# COMPACT_ATOMS: atom_id res chain seq x y z
N MET A 1 57.64 38.04 -9.55
CA MET A 1 57.04 36.71 -9.38
C MET A 1 56.59 36.21 -10.77
N ARG A 2 56.89 34.95 -11.08
CA ARG A 2 56.79 34.24 -12.38
C ARG A 2 55.46 34.50 -13.12
N ILE A 3 55.45 34.93 -14.40
CA ILE A 3 55.36 34.15 -15.67
C ILE A 3 54.07 33.28 -15.66
N THR A 4 53.06 33.33 -16.55
CA THR A 4 52.88 33.48 -18.02
C THR A 4 51.34 33.55 -18.24
N GLY A 5 50.70 34.28 -19.15
CA GLY A 5 50.84 34.30 -20.62
C GLY A 5 49.99 33.19 -21.28
N PHE A 6 49.20 33.54 -22.33
CA PHE A 6 48.44 32.72 -23.33
C PHE A 6 46.92 32.95 -23.33
N HIS A 7 46.37 33.80 -24.22
CA HIS A 7 46.17 33.71 -25.69
C HIS A 7 44.79 33.11 -26.06
N ILE A 8 44.02 33.95 -26.77
CA ILE A 8 42.72 33.70 -27.40
C ILE A 8 42.93 32.82 -28.64
N VAL A 9 42.11 31.78 -28.84
CA VAL A 9 41.82 31.22 -30.17
C VAL A 9 40.33 30.86 -30.26
N ALA A 10 39.65 31.46 -31.23
CA ALA A 10 38.34 31.07 -31.72
C ALA A 10 38.46 29.91 -32.72
N GLY A 11 37.53 28.96 -32.71
CA GLY A 11 37.47 27.87 -33.68
C GLY A 11 36.08 27.23 -33.71
N LEU A 12 35.42 27.34 -34.86
CA LEU A 12 34.09 26.81 -35.20
C LEU A 12 34.21 25.37 -35.77
N LEU A 13 33.07 24.66 -35.84
CA LEU A 13 32.70 23.52 -36.69
C LEU A 13 32.78 22.05 -36.19
N MET A 14 31.67 21.37 -36.52
CA MET A 14 31.38 19.92 -36.67
C MET A 14 31.40 19.09 -35.38
N GLY A 15 30.29 18.49 -34.94
CA GLY A 15 29.34 17.71 -35.74
C GLY A 15 29.83 16.27 -35.81
N LEU A 16 29.58 15.47 -34.77
CA LEU A 16 29.60 14.02 -34.89
C LEU A 16 28.36 13.42 -34.23
N LEU A 17 27.60 12.78 -35.10
CA LEU A 17 26.35 12.09 -34.95
C LEU A 17 26.65 10.72 -34.32
N VAL A 18 26.15 10.45 -33.11
CA VAL A 18 26.01 9.06 -32.64
C VAL A 18 24.53 8.71 -32.69
N VAL A 19 24.26 7.78 -33.61
CA VAL A 19 22.98 7.16 -33.95
C VAL A 19 22.42 6.41 -32.74
N GLY A 20 21.09 6.48 -32.58
CA GLY A 20 20.39 6.09 -31.37
C GLY A 20 20.14 4.60 -31.16
N SER A 21 19.56 4.32 -30.00
CA SER A 21 18.68 3.19 -29.74
C SER A 21 17.56 3.70 -28.84
N ALA A 22 16.35 3.53 -29.35
CA ALA A 22 15.08 4.00 -28.81
C ALA A 22 14.76 3.37 -27.45
N ILE A 23 14.07 4.11 -26.58
CA ILE A 23 12.94 3.56 -25.82
C ILE A 23 11.92 4.68 -25.58
N ALA A 24 10.80 4.58 -26.30
CA ALA A 24 9.58 5.34 -26.08
C ALA A 24 8.77 4.72 -24.92
N ASP A 25 7.76 5.47 -24.48
CA ASP A 25 6.65 5.10 -23.59
C ASP A 25 6.93 5.03 -22.08
N GLN A 26 6.86 6.20 -21.43
CA GLN A 26 6.38 6.28 -20.05
C GLN A 26 4.86 6.14 -20.03
N PRO A 27 4.26 5.10 -19.42
CA PRO A 27 2.81 5.02 -19.28
C PRO A 27 2.30 5.97 -18.18
N PRO A 28 1.21 6.73 -18.44
CA PRO A 28 0.63 7.66 -17.48
C PRO A 28 -0.40 6.92 -16.63
N ASN A 29 0.01 6.22 -15.57
CA ASN A 29 -0.93 5.83 -14.52
C ASN A 29 -0.25 5.45 -13.19
N GLN A 30 0.46 6.40 -12.60
CA GLN A 30 0.81 6.33 -11.17
C GLN A 30 -0.23 7.17 -10.42
N ALA A 31 -1.27 6.52 -9.89
CA ALA A 31 -2.14 7.20 -8.93
C ALA A 31 -1.28 7.52 -7.68
N PRO A 32 -1.20 8.79 -7.22
CA PRO A 32 -0.15 9.27 -6.34
C PRO A 32 -0.46 9.04 -4.85
N TYR A 33 -1.07 7.91 -4.49
CA TYR A 33 -1.26 7.57 -3.08
C TYR A 33 -0.04 6.78 -2.61
N GLY A 34 0.95 7.52 -2.11
CA GLY A 34 2.18 7.00 -1.56
C GLY A 34 1.88 5.95 -0.48
N HIS A 35 2.12 4.69 -0.81
CA HIS A 35 2.30 3.68 0.21
C HIS A 35 3.57 4.06 0.96
N GLY A 36 3.47 4.37 2.25
CA GLY A 36 4.64 4.52 3.11
C GLY A 36 5.56 3.31 2.94
N ASP A 37 6.85 3.49 3.25
CA ASP A 37 7.86 2.44 3.13
C ASP A 37 7.44 1.17 3.91
N ASP A 38 6.85 0.21 3.19
CA ASP A 38 6.23 -1.00 3.72
C ASP A 38 7.23 -1.91 4.45
N THR A 39 8.53 -1.68 4.22
CA THR A 39 9.63 -2.37 4.91
C THR A 39 9.66 -2.09 6.41
N LYS A 40 9.00 -1.02 6.86
CA LYS A 40 8.96 -0.60 8.28
C LYS A 40 7.72 -1.08 9.03
N LEU A 41 6.76 -1.69 8.34
CA LEU A 41 5.55 -2.21 8.98
C LEU A 41 5.78 -3.59 9.59
N PRO A 42 5.07 -3.94 10.68
CA PRO A 42 5.08 -5.31 11.17
C PRO A 42 4.68 -6.29 10.06
N LYS A 43 5.37 -7.43 9.99
CA LYS A 43 5.20 -8.42 8.91
C LYS A 43 3.94 -9.29 9.05
N GLY A 44 3.31 -9.28 10.23
CA GLY A 44 2.07 -10.01 10.48
C GLY A 44 0.89 -9.33 9.80
N VAL A 45 0.19 -10.08 8.94
CA VAL A 45 -0.98 -9.63 8.18
C VAL A 45 -2.16 -10.59 8.39
N ILE A 46 -3.36 -10.11 8.09
CA ILE A 46 -4.60 -10.90 8.21
C ILE A 46 -5.29 -11.21 6.88
N GLY A 47 -4.68 -10.79 5.75
CA GLY A 47 -5.22 -11.06 4.41
C GLY A 47 -6.44 -10.21 4.05
N LEU A 48 -6.38 -8.91 4.37
CA LEU A 48 -7.40 -7.91 4.06
C LEU A 48 -6.81 -6.76 3.26
N SER A 49 -7.61 -6.15 2.39
CA SER A 49 -7.40 -4.77 1.94
C SER A 49 -8.47 -3.86 2.52
N LEU A 50 -8.13 -2.58 2.67
CA LEU A 50 -9.01 -1.55 3.19
C LEU A 50 -9.32 -0.55 2.09
N GLN A 51 -10.55 -0.07 2.06
CA GLN A 51 -11.00 0.99 1.18
C GLN A 51 -11.54 2.15 2.02
N ILE A 52 -11.34 3.36 1.52
CA ILE A 52 -11.86 4.57 2.14
C ILE A 52 -13.05 5.04 1.32
N GLY A 53 -14.18 5.26 1.98
CA GLY A 53 -15.37 5.84 1.37
C GLY A 53 -15.90 7.02 2.20
N ALA A 54 -16.64 7.90 1.55
CA ALA A 54 -17.44 8.93 2.21
C ALA A 54 -18.75 9.03 1.43
N GLU A 55 -19.88 9.15 2.14
CA GLU A 55 -21.19 9.21 1.51
C GLU A 55 -21.38 10.54 0.77
N ARG A 56 -20.95 11.65 1.38
CA ARG A 56 -21.01 12.98 0.79
C ARG A 56 -19.68 13.70 0.94
N ILE A 57 -19.47 14.69 0.08
CA ILE A 57 -18.33 15.60 0.22
C ILE A 57 -18.47 16.34 1.55
N GLY A 58 -17.45 16.23 2.40
CA GLY A 58 -17.42 16.84 3.73
C GLY A 58 -17.84 15.91 4.86
N ASP A 59 -18.40 14.73 4.56
CA ASP A 59 -18.69 13.72 5.58
C ASP A 59 -17.39 13.08 6.08
N PRO A 60 -17.37 12.57 7.33
CA PRO A 60 -16.25 11.78 7.83
C PRO A 60 -15.96 10.58 6.92
N ALA A 61 -14.68 10.34 6.66
CA ALA A 61 -14.24 9.15 5.94
C ALA A 61 -14.51 7.89 6.77
N ILE A 62 -15.03 6.87 6.10
CA ILE A 62 -15.33 5.55 6.65
C ILE A 62 -14.39 4.52 6.00
N LEU A 63 -13.93 3.56 6.78
CA LEU A 63 -13.10 2.46 6.30
C LEU A 63 -13.96 1.21 6.09
N TYR A 64 -13.84 0.61 4.92
CA TYR A 64 -14.50 -0.64 4.56
C TYR A 64 -13.48 -1.72 4.25
N VAL A 65 -13.87 -2.97 4.47
CA VAL A 65 -13.13 -4.12 3.96
C VAL A 65 -13.29 -4.19 2.44
N GLY A 66 -12.19 -3.94 1.73
CA GLY A 66 -12.16 -3.92 0.27
C GLY A 66 -12.04 -5.31 -0.35
N MET A 67 -11.10 -6.12 0.10
CA MET A 67 -10.91 -7.49 -0.35
C MET A 67 -10.57 -8.36 0.85
N VAL A 68 -11.05 -9.60 0.81
CA VAL A 68 -10.71 -10.63 1.79
C VAL A 68 -10.05 -11.78 1.05
N HIS A 69 -8.83 -12.14 1.45
CA HIS A 69 -8.14 -13.27 0.85
C HIS A 69 -8.89 -14.58 1.17
N PRO A 70 -9.33 -15.39 0.18
CA PRO A 70 -10.21 -16.55 0.41
C PRO A 70 -9.64 -17.62 1.36
N GLU A 71 -8.31 -17.74 1.43
CA GLU A 71 -7.65 -18.68 2.35
C GLU A 71 -6.98 -17.97 3.54
N GLY A 72 -7.14 -16.66 3.64
CA GLY A 72 -6.51 -15.82 4.64
C GLY A 72 -7.18 -15.93 6.02
N PRO A 73 -6.48 -15.50 7.09
CA PRO A 73 -7.01 -15.51 8.45
C PRO A 73 -8.33 -14.74 8.59
N ALA A 74 -8.45 -13.58 7.94
CA ALA A 74 -9.66 -12.78 8.00
C ALA A 74 -10.89 -13.47 7.39
N HIS A 75 -10.72 -14.19 6.27
CA HIS A 75 -11.81 -14.97 5.69
C HIS A 75 -12.30 -16.04 6.65
N LYS A 76 -11.36 -16.79 7.24
CA LYS A 76 -11.62 -17.85 8.23
C LYS A 76 -12.32 -17.31 9.48
N ALA A 77 -11.96 -16.11 9.91
CA ALA A 77 -12.59 -15.43 11.04
C ALA A 77 -14.00 -14.89 10.74
N GLY A 78 -14.40 -14.81 9.47
CA GLY A 78 -15.74 -14.39 9.09
C GLY A 78 -15.85 -13.00 8.48
N LEU A 79 -14.75 -12.26 8.35
CA LEU A 79 -14.76 -10.94 7.69
C LEU A 79 -15.11 -11.05 6.21
N ARG A 80 -15.87 -10.08 5.70
CA ARG A 80 -16.39 -10.04 4.34
C ARG A 80 -16.14 -8.70 3.69
N HIS A 81 -16.18 -8.69 2.35
CA HIS A 81 -16.17 -7.45 1.59
C HIS A 81 -17.36 -6.57 1.98
N GLY A 82 -17.12 -5.27 2.15
CA GLY A 82 -18.15 -4.29 2.51
C GLY A 82 -18.33 -4.08 4.02
N ASP A 83 -17.75 -4.92 4.87
CA ASP A 83 -17.79 -4.70 6.33
C ASP A 83 -17.16 -3.35 6.68
N GLU A 84 -17.88 -2.52 7.45
CA GLU A 84 -17.36 -1.25 7.96
C GLU A 84 -16.42 -1.54 9.14
N VAL A 85 -15.16 -1.15 9.04
CA VAL A 85 -14.20 -1.29 10.14
C VAL A 85 -14.38 -0.13 11.11
N VAL A 86 -14.76 -0.42 12.35
CA VAL A 86 -15.04 0.61 13.36
C VAL A 86 -14.03 0.64 14.51
N SER A 87 -13.37 -0.49 14.81
CA SER A 87 -12.35 -0.57 15.85
C SER A 87 -11.31 -1.66 15.57
N VAL A 88 -10.12 -1.48 16.16
CA VAL A 88 -9.05 -2.47 16.17
C VAL A 88 -8.50 -2.56 17.60
N ASP A 89 -8.46 -3.77 18.16
CA ASP A 89 -8.06 -4.05 19.55
C ASP A 89 -8.79 -3.13 20.56
N GLY A 90 -10.11 -2.98 20.39
CA GLY A 90 -10.97 -2.13 21.21
C GLY A 90 -10.81 -0.62 21.00
N THR A 91 -9.85 -0.18 20.16
CA THR A 91 -9.63 1.23 19.86
C THR A 91 -10.38 1.62 18.59
N THR A 92 -11.25 2.64 18.67
CA THR A 92 -11.98 3.14 17.49
C THR A 92 -11.03 3.61 16.39
N VAL A 93 -11.40 3.39 15.12
CA VAL A 93 -10.64 3.88 13.96
C VAL A 93 -11.06 5.29 13.51
N THR A 94 -12.15 5.82 14.05
CA THR A 94 -12.64 7.17 13.68
C THR A 94 -11.59 8.23 13.97
N GLY A 95 -11.34 9.11 13.00
CA GLY A 95 -10.35 10.18 13.10
C GLY A 95 -8.89 9.74 12.96
N LYS A 96 -8.62 8.45 12.74
CA LYS A 96 -7.28 7.95 12.42
C LYS A 96 -7.00 8.02 10.93
N SER A 97 -5.74 8.20 10.56
CA SER A 97 -5.32 8.06 9.17
C SER A 97 -5.34 6.59 8.74
N TYR A 98 -5.45 6.36 7.44
CA TYR A 98 -5.36 5.02 6.86
C TYR A 98 -4.11 4.27 7.33
N GLU A 99 -2.95 4.91 7.30
CA GLU A 99 -1.69 4.30 7.74
C GLU A 99 -1.70 3.91 9.22
N GLN A 100 -2.33 4.70 10.08
CA GLN A 100 -2.46 4.38 11.50
C GLN A 100 -3.30 3.11 11.69
N VAL A 101 -4.43 3.00 10.97
CA VAL A 101 -5.28 1.81 11.04
C VAL A 101 -4.55 0.58 10.49
N VAL A 102 -3.83 0.71 9.36
CA VAL A 102 -3.00 -0.38 8.82
C VAL A 102 -1.96 -0.84 9.84
N LYS A 103 -1.31 0.08 10.55
CA LYS A 103 -0.34 -0.23 11.61
C LYS A 103 -0.96 -0.94 12.81
N MET A 104 -2.22 -0.65 13.14
CA MET A 104 -2.95 -1.34 14.22
C MET A 104 -3.34 -2.76 13.80
N ILE A 105 -3.79 -2.94 12.55
CA ILE A 105 -4.20 -4.25 12.03
C ILE A 105 -2.98 -5.16 11.83
N ARG A 106 -1.89 -4.62 11.27
CA ARG A 106 -0.61 -5.33 11.21
C ARG A 106 -0.02 -5.48 12.61
N GLY A 107 0.83 -6.47 12.79
CA GLY A 107 1.45 -6.73 14.09
C GLY A 107 2.46 -7.86 14.03
N GLU A 108 2.82 -8.39 15.19
CA GLU A 108 3.70 -9.55 15.27
C GLU A 108 2.97 -10.81 14.76
N THR A 109 3.68 -11.61 13.96
CA THR A 109 3.16 -12.90 13.46
C THR A 109 2.83 -13.84 14.62
N GLY A 110 1.70 -14.53 14.55
CA GLY A 110 1.21 -15.44 15.58
C GLY A 110 0.40 -14.75 16.68
N THR A 111 0.31 -13.42 16.67
CA THR A 111 -0.59 -12.68 17.57
C THR A 111 -1.99 -12.57 16.99
N VAL A 112 -2.98 -12.31 17.84
CA VAL A 112 -4.36 -12.08 17.44
C VAL A 112 -4.65 -10.58 17.42
N VAL A 113 -5.38 -10.13 16.40
CA VAL A 113 -6.01 -8.81 16.35
C VAL A 113 -7.51 -8.96 16.49
N LYS A 114 -8.13 -8.07 17.25
CA LYS A 114 -9.59 -7.95 17.32
C LYS A 114 -10.05 -6.85 16.40
N VAL A 115 -10.88 -7.17 15.42
CA VAL A 115 -11.44 -6.19 14.48
C VAL A 115 -12.92 -6.04 14.78
N GLY A 116 -13.32 -4.87 15.23
CA GLY A 116 -14.72 -4.51 15.35
C GLY A 116 -15.23 -4.06 13.99
N VAL A 117 -16.28 -4.71 13.51
CA VAL A 117 -16.95 -4.39 12.25
C VAL A 117 -18.43 -4.18 12.42
N LYS A 118 -19.00 -3.39 11.52
CA LYS A 118 -20.45 -3.21 11.40
C LYS A 118 -20.88 -3.68 10.01
N ASP A 119 -21.80 -4.65 9.99
CA ASP A 119 -22.42 -5.20 8.79
C ASP A 119 -23.95 -5.08 8.89
N GLU A 120 -24.68 -5.82 8.04
CA GLU A 120 -26.15 -5.88 8.06
C GLU A 120 -26.73 -6.42 9.38
N LYS A 121 -25.98 -7.23 10.13
CA LYS A 121 -26.38 -7.78 11.43
C LYS A 121 -26.07 -6.82 12.58
N GLY A 122 -25.32 -5.75 12.30
CA GLY A 122 -24.94 -4.73 13.25
C GLY A 122 -23.49 -4.88 13.71
N LEU A 123 -23.19 -4.26 14.86
CA LEU A 123 -21.85 -4.18 15.40
C LEU A 123 -21.43 -5.51 16.04
N HIS A 124 -20.30 -6.07 15.60
CA HIS A 124 -19.71 -7.26 16.21
C HIS A 124 -18.17 -7.25 16.08
N GLU A 125 -17.50 -8.08 16.89
CA GLU A 125 -16.03 -8.16 16.94
C GLU A 125 -15.55 -9.54 16.49
N LEU A 126 -14.51 -9.57 15.66
CA LEU A 126 -13.88 -10.79 15.16
C LEU A 126 -12.42 -10.84 15.59
N SER A 127 -12.01 -11.98 16.13
CA SER A 127 -10.61 -12.26 16.48
C SER A 127 -9.92 -12.93 15.29
N VAL A 128 -8.81 -12.36 14.83
CA VAL A 128 -8.10 -12.79 13.63
C VAL A 128 -6.64 -13.00 13.94
N GLU A 129 -6.10 -14.17 13.59
CA GLU A 129 -4.67 -14.46 13.75
C GLU A 129 -3.85 -13.75 12.66
N ARG A 130 -2.76 -13.10 13.06
CA ARG A 130 -1.78 -12.51 12.14
C ARG A 130 -0.82 -13.60 11.66
N ILE A 131 -0.74 -13.80 10.36
CA ILE A 131 0.25 -14.69 9.74
C ILE A 131 1.37 -13.89 9.10
N ALA A 132 2.52 -14.52 8.88
CA ALA A 132 3.59 -13.88 8.12
C ALA A 132 3.11 -13.60 6.67
N GLY A 133 3.36 -12.40 6.15
CA GLY A 133 2.84 -12.00 4.83
C GLY A 133 3.29 -12.89 3.66
N ASP A 134 4.46 -13.51 3.76
CA ASP A 134 4.98 -14.50 2.81
C ASP A 134 4.28 -15.86 2.89
N LYS A 135 3.60 -16.16 4.01
CA LYS A 135 2.78 -17.37 4.20
C LYS A 135 1.33 -17.18 3.76
N LEU A 136 0.90 -15.96 3.45
CA LEU A 136 -0.41 -15.77 2.84
C LEU A 136 -0.32 -16.32 1.41
N PRO A 137 -1.17 -17.29 1.02
CA PRO A 137 -1.17 -17.80 -0.34
C PRO A 137 -1.31 -16.62 -1.30
N ARG A 138 -0.53 -16.59 -2.38
CA ARG A 138 -0.79 -15.60 -3.42
C ARG A 138 -2.09 -16.04 -4.10
N GLY A 139 -3.06 -15.15 -4.13
CA GLY A 139 -4.20 -15.31 -5.05
C GLY A 139 -3.70 -15.45 -6.50
N PRO A 140 -4.58 -15.84 -7.44
CA PRO A 140 -4.22 -15.93 -8.85
C PRO A 140 -3.43 -14.68 -9.24
N ALA A 141 -2.23 -14.85 -9.81
CA ALA A 141 -1.33 -13.77 -10.14
C ALA A 141 -2.05 -12.75 -11.05
N GLY A 142 -2.57 -11.70 -10.43
CA GLY A 142 -3.54 -10.82 -11.04
C GLY A 142 -3.79 -9.63 -10.12
N SER A 143 -3.23 -8.50 -10.53
CA SER A 143 -3.54 -7.14 -10.10
C SER A 143 -2.67 -6.45 -9.04
N HIS A 144 -1.70 -7.10 -8.37
CA HIS A 144 -0.64 -6.39 -7.62
C HIS A 144 0.73 -6.87 -8.13
N GLY A 145 1.31 -6.13 -9.07
CA GLY A 145 2.54 -6.50 -9.77
C GLY A 145 3.81 -6.19 -8.98
N ASN A 146 4.65 -7.21 -8.79
CA ASN A 146 5.94 -7.26 -9.49
C ASN A 146 6.31 -8.74 -9.74
N PRO A 147 6.91 -9.12 -10.88
CA PRO A 147 7.37 -10.48 -11.14
C PRO A 147 8.57 -10.82 -10.25
N GLU A 148 8.69 -12.09 -9.93
CA GLU A 148 9.87 -12.65 -9.29
C GLU A 148 11.10 -12.46 -10.19
N ARG A 149 12.19 -11.95 -9.62
CA ARG A 149 13.52 -12.07 -10.21
C ARG A 149 14.27 -13.19 -9.50
#